data_AF-A0A2I1HEW1-F1
#
_entry.id   AF-A0A2I1HEW1-F1
#
_cell.length_a   1.000
_cell.length_b   1.000
_cell.length_c   1.000
_cell.angle_alpha   90.00
_cell.angle_beta   90.00
_cell.angle_gamma   90.00
#
_symmetry.space_group_name_H-M   'P 1'
#
loop_
_entity.id
_entity.type
_entity.pdbx_description
1 polymer ?
#
loop_
_entity_poly.entity_id
_entity_poly.type
_entity_poly.pdbx_seq_one_letter_code
_entity_poly.pdbx_strand_id
1 'polypeptide(L)'
;MESSDTPPDDLIPDLVVTLAITRDDFQAAAAPNAAPETLKKFTTNKALIEAVNNLFLETYESYTGRARMTGSGDAKRLVIHFQTAEAHDMCIGSTHPEFPDLAFHAHDPRQLRTNEDL
;
A
#
# COMPACT_ATOMS: atom_id res chain seq x y z
N MET A 1 -44.39 -12.13 38.29
CA MET A 1 -43.40 -13.18 37.96
C MET A 1 -43.87 -13.76 36.63
N GLU A 2 -43.30 -13.31 35.51
CA GLU A 2 -42.04 -13.83 34.90
C GLU A 2 -42.37 -15.12 34.12
N SER A 3 -42.10 -15.32 32.83
CA SER A 3 -41.51 -14.52 31.75
C SER A 3 -41.88 -15.18 30.43
N SER A 4 -42.21 -14.39 29.41
CA SER A 4 -42.06 -14.76 28.00
C SER A 4 -40.83 -14.04 27.48
N ASP A 5 -39.83 -14.77 26.99
CA ASP A 5 -39.41 -14.65 25.59
C ASP A 5 -38.19 -15.52 25.26
N THR A 6 -38.33 -16.17 24.11
CA THR A 6 -37.37 -16.97 23.34
C THR A 6 -36.30 -16.02 22.74
N PRO A 7 -35.06 -16.48 22.49
CA PRO A 7 -33.88 -15.61 22.46
C PRO A 7 -33.77 -14.84 21.14
N PRO A 8 -33.10 -13.68 21.12
CA PRO A 8 -32.51 -13.23 19.88
C PRO A 8 -31.30 -14.12 19.61
N ASP A 9 -31.43 -14.98 18.59
CA ASP A 9 -30.30 -15.45 17.80
C ASP A 9 -29.52 -14.22 17.33
N ASP A 10 -28.45 -13.88 18.06
CA ASP A 10 -27.45 -12.90 17.65
C ASP A 10 -26.67 -13.46 16.45
N LEU A 11 -27.32 -13.38 15.30
CA LEU A 11 -26.68 -13.34 14.00
C LEU A 11 -25.71 -12.15 14.01
N ILE A 12 -24.40 -12.45 14.02
CA ILE A 12 -23.39 -12.02 13.03
C ILE A 12 -22.00 -11.95 13.71
N PRO A 13 -21.10 -12.93 13.47
CA PRO A 13 -19.66 -12.75 13.66
C PRO A 13 -18.96 -12.08 12.46
N ASP A 14 -19.68 -11.62 11.43
CA ASP A 14 -19.06 -10.92 10.28
C ASP A 14 -18.58 -9.50 10.60
N LEU A 15 -19.06 -8.89 11.69
CA LEU A 15 -18.62 -7.54 12.05
C LEU A 15 -17.20 -7.52 12.62
N VAL A 16 -16.76 -8.62 13.24
CA VAL A 16 -15.39 -8.75 13.80
C VAL A 16 -14.36 -9.02 12.70
N VAL A 17 -14.74 -9.72 11.63
CA VAL A 17 -13.86 -9.97 10.48
C VAL A 17 -13.80 -8.75 9.54
N THR A 18 -14.84 -7.91 9.53
CA THR A 18 -14.87 -6.68 8.73
C THR A 18 -14.16 -5.49 9.41
N LEU A 19 -13.94 -5.51 10.73
CA LEU A 19 -13.16 -4.46 11.43
C LEU A 19 -11.63 -4.67 11.35
N ALA A 20 -11.16 -5.76 10.74
CA ALA A 20 -9.77 -5.88 10.31
C ALA A 20 -9.47 -5.11 9.01
N ILE A 21 -10.42 -4.31 8.52
CA ILE A 21 -10.19 -3.28 7.49
C ILE A 21 -9.41 -2.12 8.14
N THR A 22 -8.10 -2.34 8.26
CA THR A 22 -7.00 -1.36 8.32
C THR A 22 -7.40 0.05 8.71
N ARG A 23 -7.37 0.32 10.02
CA ARG A 23 -7.42 1.67 10.60
C ARG A 23 -6.21 2.45 10.08
N ASP A 24 -6.44 3.28 9.06
CA ASP A 24 -5.54 4.27 8.46
C ASP A 24 -4.17 3.76 7.93
N ASP A 25 -4.17 2.83 6.97
CA ASP A 25 -2.97 2.56 6.17
C ASP A 25 -2.78 3.70 5.13
N PHE A 26 -1.90 4.67 5.41
CA PHE A 26 -1.52 5.73 4.46
C PHE A 26 -0.68 5.12 3.34
N GLN A 27 -1.21 5.10 2.12
CA GLN A 27 -0.58 4.42 0.99
C GLN A 27 0.07 5.40 0.02
N ALA A 28 1.32 5.12 -0.33
CA ALA A 28 1.99 5.77 -1.43
C ALA A 28 2.23 4.79 -2.58
N ALA A 29 2.27 5.30 -3.81
CA ALA A 29 2.50 4.52 -5.00
C ALA A 29 3.49 5.19 -5.94
N ALA A 30 4.33 4.38 -6.57
CA ALA A 30 5.25 4.80 -7.62
C ALA A 30 4.99 4.03 -8.91
N ALA A 31 5.27 4.63 -10.06
CA ALA A 31 5.22 3.97 -11.37
C ALA A 31 6.63 3.49 -11.76
N PRO A 32 7.01 2.23 -11.48
CA PRO A 32 8.37 1.76 -11.74
C PRO A 32 8.74 1.81 -13.23
N ASN A 33 7.77 1.65 -14.14
CA ASN A 33 8.03 1.76 -15.58
C ASN A 33 8.39 3.18 -16.02
N ALA A 34 8.06 4.21 -15.23
CA ALA A 34 8.47 5.59 -15.47
C ALA A 34 9.87 5.90 -14.88
N ALA A 35 10.51 4.91 -14.24
CA ALA A 35 11.79 5.02 -13.56
C ALA A 35 12.85 4.10 -14.24
N PRO A 36 13.32 4.44 -15.45
CA PRO A 36 14.26 3.60 -16.21
C PRO A 36 15.61 3.37 -15.52
N GLU A 37 16.14 4.33 -14.77
CA GLU A 37 17.41 4.18 -14.03
C GLU A 37 17.26 3.18 -12.87
N THR A 38 16.14 3.28 -12.13
CA THR A 38 15.79 2.29 -11.10
C THR A 38 15.63 0.89 -11.71
N LEU A 39 14.95 0.77 -12.86
CA LEU A 39 14.74 -0.54 -13.52
C LEU A 39 16.01 -1.14 -14.11
N LYS A 40 16.99 -0.33 -14.53
CA LYS A 40 18.32 -0.83 -14.93
C LYS A 40 19.03 -1.52 -13.76
N LYS A 41 18.87 -0.99 -12.54
CA LYS A 41 19.47 -1.53 -11.32
C LYS A 41 18.69 -2.73 -10.77
N PHE A 42 17.37 -2.66 -10.80
CA PHE A 42 16.46 -3.71 -10.30
C PHE A 42 15.62 -4.28 -11.42
N THR A 43 16.16 -5.29 -12.11
CA THR A 43 15.57 -5.88 -13.32
C THR A 43 14.33 -6.74 -13.05
N THR A 44 14.02 -7.05 -11.79
CA THR A 44 12.83 -7.82 -11.40
C THR A 44 11.99 -7.07 -10.38
N ASN A 45 10.66 -7.26 -10.44
CA ASN A 45 9.74 -6.70 -9.45
C ASN A 45 10.14 -7.12 -8.02
N LYS A 46 10.60 -8.38 -7.84
CA LYS A 46 11.03 -8.91 -6.55
C LYS A 46 12.23 -8.13 -5.99
N ALA A 47 13.28 -7.94 -6.78
CA ALA A 47 14.47 -7.21 -6.36
C ALA A 47 14.14 -5.75 -6.00
N LEU A 48 13.25 -5.11 -6.76
CA LEU A 48 12.80 -3.75 -6.47
C LEU A 48 12.01 -3.69 -5.14
N ILE A 49 11.08 -4.61 -4.93
CA ILE A 49 10.30 -4.70 -3.67
C ILE A 49 11.23 -4.92 -2.48
N GLU A 50 12.20 -5.83 -2.58
CA GLU A 50 13.17 -6.10 -1.51
C GLU A 50 14.03 -4.88 -1.21
N ALA A 51 14.54 -4.20 -2.24
CA ALA A 51 15.35 -2.99 -2.07
C ALA A 51 14.58 -1.85 -1.40
N VAL A 52 13.34 -1.60 -1.83
CA VAL A 52 12.48 -0.58 -1.23
C VAL A 52 12.12 -0.96 0.21
N ASN A 53 11.77 -2.22 0.47
CA ASN A 53 11.49 -2.69 1.82
C ASN A 53 12.66 -2.47 2.77
N ASN A 54 13.87 -2.86 2.36
CA ASN A 54 15.06 -2.72 3.19
C ASN A 54 15.35 -1.25 3.49
N LEU A 55 15.36 -0.38 2.46
CA LEU A 55 15.64 1.04 2.66
C LEU A 55 14.58 1.68 3.57
N PHE A 56 13.30 1.39 3.35
CA PHE A 56 12.22 2.11 4.02
C PHE A 56 12.01 1.63 5.46
N LEU A 57 12.30 0.36 5.76
CA LEU A 57 12.32 -0.13 7.15
C LEU A 57 13.42 0.56 7.98
N GLU A 58 14.54 0.93 7.35
CA GLU A 58 15.62 1.68 8.01
C GLU A 58 15.34 3.19 8.07
N THR A 59 14.62 3.73 7.09
CA THR A 59 14.40 5.18 6.93
C THR A 59 13.17 5.69 7.69
N TYR A 60 12.07 4.92 7.70
CA TYR A 60 10.77 5.36 8.20
C TYR A 60 10.25 4.42 9.29
N GLU A 61 10.16 4.91 10.52
CA GLU A 61 9.69 4.11 11.66
C GLU A 61 8.26 3.58 11.47
N SER A 62 7.38 4.34 10.82
CA SER A 62 5.99 3.93 10.58
C SER A 62 5.79 3.10 9.31
N TYR A 63 6.86 2.79 8.57
CA TYR A 63 6.77 1.94 7.39
C TYR A 63 6.47 0.49 7.78
N THR A 64 5.49 -0.12 7.10
CA THR A 64 4.98 -1.42 7.54
C THR A 64 5.68 -2.62 6.90
N GLY A 65 6.69 -2.42 6.05
CA GLY A 65 7.34 -3.52 5.31
C GLY A 65 6.47 -4.16 4.22
N ARG A 66 5.35 -3.50 3.83
CA ARG A 66 4.34 -4.06 2.91
C ARG A 66 4.43 -3.45 1.51
N ALA A 67 5.62 -3.42 0.91
CA ALA A 67 5.76 -3.09 -0.51
C ALA A 67 5.18 -4.20 -1.38
N ARG A 68 4.35 -3.84 -2.36
CA ARG A 68 3.77 -4.79 -3.32
C ARG A 68 3.71 -4.20 -4.71
N MET A 69 3.87 -5.06 -5.72
CA MET A 69 3.56 -4.68 -7.09
C MET A 69 2.07 -4.92 -7.37
N THR A 70 1.43 -3.98 -8.03
CA THR A 70 0.02 -4.03 -8.45
C THR A 70 -0.10 -3.59 -9.90
N GLY A 71 -1.18 -3.97 -10.58
CA GLY A 71 -1.38 -3.67 -12.00
C GLY A 71 -0.41 -4.40 -12.93
N SER A 72 -0.55 -4.13 -14.23
CA SER A 72 0.25 -4.71 -15.30
C SER A 72 0.59 -3.65 -16.35
N GLY A 73 1.56 -3.94 -17.24
CA GLY A 73 2.00 -2.98 -18.27
C GLY A 73 2.30 -1.60 -17.68
N ASP A 74 1.83 -0.55 -18.32
CA ASP A 74 1.99 0.85 -17.88
C ASP A 74 1.14 1.23 -16.67
N ALA A 75 0.13 0.43 -16.35
CA ALA A 75 -0.65 0.56 -15.13
C ALA A 75 0.05 -0.08 -13.91
N LYS A 76 1.23 -0.70 -14.10
CA LYS A 76 2.02 -1.25 -12.98
C LYS A 76 2.36 -0.16 -11.96
N ARG A 77 2.08 -0.44 -10.69
CA ARG A 77 2.41 0.43 -9.54
C ARG A 77 3.08 -0.37 -8.44
N LEU A 78 4.16 0.19 -7.89
CA LEU A 78 4.70 -0.23 -6.61
C LEU A 78 3.94 0.51 -5.51
N VAL A 79 3.22 -0.21 -4.66
CA VAL A 79 2.41 0.35 -3.56
C VAL A 79 3.07 0.00 -2.24
N ILE A 80 3.17 0.99 -1.35
CA ILE A 80 3.76 0.90 -0.02
C ILE A 80 2.79 1.48 1.03
N HIS A 81 2.99 1.11 2.29
CA HIS A 81 2.06 1.43 3.39
C HIS A 81 2.81 2.01 4.59
N PHE A 82 2.24 3.07 5.17
CA PHE A 82 2.69 3.71 6.39
C PHE A 82 1.58 3.72 7.43
N GLN A 83 1.93 3.66 8.71
CA GLN A 83 0.98 3.78 9.82
C GLN A 83 0.61 5.25 10.11
N THR A 84 1.39 6.21 9.62
CA THR A 84 1.20 7.64 9.91
C THR A 84 1.21 8.48 8.63
N ALA A 85 0.37 9.52 8.60
CA ALA A 85 0.32 10.50 7.51
C ALA A 85 1.65 11.23 7.35
N GLU A 86 2.33 11.54 8.46
CA GLU A 86 3.59 12.28 8.45
C GLU A 86 4.69 11.55 7.67
N ALA A 87 4.89 10.25 7.92
CA ALA A 87 5.89 9.49 7.18
C ALA A 87 5.50 9.27 5.71
N HIS A 88 4.21 9.10 5.45
CA HIS A 88 3.67 9.04 4.09
C HIS A 88 3.97 10.32 3.31
N ASP A 89 3.69 11.49 3.89
CA ASP A 89 3.90 12.79 3.26
C ASP A 89 5.41 13.09 3.10
N MET A 90 6.22 12.71 4.09
CA MET A 90 7.68 12.76 3.95
C MET A 90 8.17 11.88 2.81
N CYS A 91 7.65 10.66 2.66
CA CYS A 91 8.02 9.76 1.57
C CYS A 91 7.69 10.35 0.20
N ILE A 92 6.48 10.90 0.02
CA ILE A 92 6.06 11.52 -1.25
C ILE A 92 6.90 12.77 -1.56
N GLY A 93 7.28 13.53 -0.54
CA GLY A 93 8.12 14.72 -0.69
C GLY A 93 9.63 14.44 -0.81
N SER A 94 10.06 13.19 -0.61
CA SER A 94 11.48 12.82 -0.59
C SER A 94 11.94 12.27 -1.94
N THR A 95 13.22 12.49 -2.23
CA THR A 95 13.94 11.75 -3.27
C THR A 95 14.83 10.72 -2.61
N HIS A 96 14.84 9.50 -3.14
CA HIS A 96 15.64 8.40 -2.59
C HIS A 96 16.83 8.10 -3.52
N PRO A 97 18.08 8.38 -3.10
CA PRO A 97 19.26 8.21 -3.97
C PRO A 97 19.42 6.81 -4.54
N GLU A 98 18.97 5.78 -3.82
CA GLU A 98 19.00 4.38 -4.22
C GLU A 98 18.13 4.09 -5.45
N PHE A 99 17.11 4.93 -5.68
CA PHE A 99 16.12 4.88 -6.75
C PHE A 99 15.74 6.33 -7.17
N PRO A 100 16.67 7.03 -7.86
CA PRO A 100 16.64 8.49 -8.02
C PRO A 100 15.50 9.00 -8.90
N ASP A 101 14.93 8.14 -9.73
CA ASP A 101 13.83 8.43 -10.65
C ASP A 101 12.52 7.74 -10.25
N LEU A 102 12.48 7.04 -9.11
CA LEU A 102 11.27 6.42 -8.58
C LEU A 102 10.54 7.38 -7.64
N ALA A 103 9.66 8.21 -8.20
CA ALA A 103 8.84 9.13 -7.43
C ALA A 103 7.60 8.44 -6.83
N PHE A 104 7.36 8.66 -5.54
CA PHE A 104 6.15 8.23 -4.84
C PHE A 104 5.11 9.34 -4.83
N HIS A 105 3.84 8.95 -4.97
CA HIS A 105 2.68 9.82 -4.92
C HIS A 105 1.62 9.22 -4.01
N ALA A 106 0.68 10.04 -3.53
CA ALA A 106 -0.47 9.54 -2.79
C ALA A 106 -1.21 8.50 -3.62
N HIS A 107 -1.41 7.31 -3.07
CA HIS A 107 -2.13 6.25 -3.75
C HIS A 107 -3.63 6.53 -3.65
N ASP A 108 -4.29 6.80 -4.78
CA ASP A 108 -5.75 6.86 -4.85
C ASP A 108 -6.28 5.49 -5.33
N PRO A 109 -6.93 4.69 -4.46
CA PRO A 109 -7.47 3.37 -4.82
C PRO A 109 -8.47 3.40 -5.99
N ARG A 110 -9.09 4.56 -6.25
CA ARG A 110 -10.08 4.72 -7.32
C ARG A 110 -9.45 4.75 -8.72
N GLN A 111 -8.16 5.07 -8.82
CA GLN A 111 -7.44 5.18 -10.10
C GLN A 111 -7.13 3.80 -10.73
N LEU A 112 -7.17 2.72 -9.96
CA LEU A 112 -6.98 1.36 -10.48
C LEU A 112 -8.25 0.80 -11.14
N ARG A 113 -9.45 1.20 -10.66
CA ARG A 113 -10.75 0.74 -11.17
C ARG A 113 -11.03 1.18 -12.60
N THR A 114 -10.41 2.26 -13.06
CA THR A 114 -10.68 2.85 -14.38
C THR A 114 -9.88 2.22 -15.52
N ASN A 115 -8.90 1.36 -15.23
CA ASN A 115 -8.01 0.79 -16.24
C ASN A 115 -8.30 -0.68 -16.57
N GLU A 116 -9.31 -1.30 -15.95
CA GLU A 116 -9.74 -2.69 -16.24
C GLU A 116 -10.89 -2.78 -17.28
N ASP A 117 -11.35 -1.64 -17.82
CA ASP A 117 -12.52 -1.54 -18.72
C ASP A 117 -12.19 -1.10 -20.17
N LEU A 118 -10.92 -1.24 -20.61
CA LEU A 118 -10.47 -0.88 -21.97
C LEU A 118 -9.91 -2.07 -22.75
#